data_AF-A0A4S8QI38-F1
#
_entry.id   AF-A0A4S8QI38-F1
#
_cell.length_a   1.000
_cell.length_b   1.000
_cell.length_c   1.000
_cell.angle_alpha   90.00
_cell.angle_beta   90.00
_cell.angle_gamma   90.00
#
_symmetry.space_group_name_H-M   'P 1'
#
loop_
_entity.id
_entity.type
_entity.pdbx_description
1 polymer ?
#
loop_
_entity_poly.entity_id
_entity_poly.type
_entity_poly.pdbx_seq_one_letter_code
_entity_poly.pdbx_strand_id
1 'polypeptide(L)'
;MSTEIPFTANHTQQPFKLLELPPDLLTLLESDVPPTLLLTSSPQPPHHAHLLVSPSSASTSTSTTTKKTYLLRQKNTSNPLMLLSPSTTHHSSSSSSSSSSTSTSQPQPSITRIGSISDTIELIEKEEELIDGQAKEKEKDPVVTKKTTTGKVNKWHEKFAKSRGNGNGTNSKG
;
A
#
# COMPACT_ATOMS: atom_id res chain seq x y z
N MET A 1 -37.56 -5.73 -16.25
CA MET A 1 -36.60 -4.87 -17.01
C MET A 1 -35.23 -5.13 -16.41
N SER A 2 -34.38 -5.95 -17.04
CA SER A 2 -33.00 -6.14 -16.57
C SER A 2 -32.16 -4.95 -17.04
N THR A 3 -31.65 -4.15 -16.11
CA THR A 3 -30.74 -3.04 -16.41
C THR A 3 -29.33 -3.58 -16.55
N GLU A 4 -28.99 -4.07 -17.74
CA GLU A 4 -27.63 -4.50 -18.05
C GLU A 4 -26.74 -3.27 -18.28
N ILE A 5 -25.61 -3.21 -17.58
CA ILE A 5 -24.60 -2.15 -17.73
C ILE A 5 -23.47 -2.71 -18.59
N PRO A 6 -23.17 -2.12 -19.75
CA PRO A 6 -22.06 -2.57 -20.59
C PRO A 6 -20.73 -2.53 -19.84
N PHE A 7 -19.97 -3.62 -19.93
CA PHE A 7 -18.65 -3.76 -19.33
C PHE A 7 -17.57 -3.90 -20.40
N THR A 8 -16.49 -3.12 -20.26
CA THR A 8 -15.32 -3.17 -21.16
C THR A 8 -14.04 -3.31 -20.33
N ALA A 9 -12.97 -3.84 -20.93
CA ALA A 9 -11.66 -3.94 -20.28
C ALA A 9 -10.60 -3.26 -21.14
N ASN A 10 -9.86 -2.31 -20.56
CA ASN A 10 -8.75 -1.68 -21.26
C ASN A 10 -7.52 -2.60 -21.24
N HIS A 11 -6.90 -2.81 -22.40
CA HIS A 11 -5.68 -3.60 -22.53
C HIS A 11 -4.45 -2.84 -21.98
N THR A 12 -4.50 -1.50 -21.97
CA THR A 12 -3.47 -0.65 -21.36
C THR A 12 -3.82 -0.40 -19.90
N GLN A 13 -3.35 -1.28 -19.01
CA GLN A 13 -3.55 -1.13 -17.57
C GLN A 13 -2.55 -0.10 -17.03
N GLN A 14 -3.05 1.00 -16.47
CA GLN A 14 -2.18 1.95 -15.79
C GLN A 14 -1.65 1.35 -14.49
N PRO A 15 -0.43 1.75 -14.04
CA PRO A 15 0.20 1.21 -12.84
C PRO A 15 -0.40 1.80 -11.56
N PHE A 16 -1.71 1.67 -11.38
CA PHE A 16 -2.38 2.09 -10.15
C PHE A 16 -1.92 1.23 -8.97
N LYS A 17 -1.80 1.85 -7.81
CA LYS A 17 -1.56 1.19 -6.52
C LYS A 17 -2.57 1.71 -5.50
N LEU A 18 -2.99 0.83 -4.61
CA LEU A 18 -3.91 1.17 -3.53
C LEU A 18 -3.10 1.47 -2.27
N LEU A 19 -3.33 2.64 -1.69
CA LEU A 19 -2.73 3.07 -0.43
C LEU A 19 -3.81 3.06 0.66
N GLU A 20 -3.57 2.33 1.74
CA GLU A 20 -4.46 2.26 2.90
C GLU A 20 -4.19 3.45 3.82
N LEU A 21 -5.18 4.33 3.97
CA LEU A 21 -5.07 5.57 4.74
C LEU A 21 -5.56 5.35 6.18
N PRO A 22 -4.75 5.68 7.20
CA PRO A 22 -5.24 5.78 8.58
C PRO A 22 -6.38 6.81 8.71
N PRO A 23 -7.36 6.60 9.59
CA PRO A 23 -8.51 7.50 9.75
C PRO A 23 -8.12 8.97 10.00
N ASP A 24 -7.09 9.19 10.81
CA ASP A 24 -6.57 10.51 11.13
C ASP A 24 -6.05 11.23 9.86
N LEU A 25 -5.34 10.48 9.01
CA LEU A 25 -4.78 11.01 7.77
C LEU A 25 -5.87 11.27 6.73
N LEU A 26 -6.89 10.41 6.66
CA LEU A 26 -8.06 10.61 5.80
C LEU A 26 -8.79 11.89 6.19
N THR A 27 -9.09 12.07 7.47
CA THR A 27 -9.77 13.28 8.00
C THR A 27 -8.96 14.54 7.68
N LEU A 28 -7.63 14.45 7.78
CA LEU A 28 -6.74 15.57 7.48
C LEU A 28 -6.72 15.90 5.97
N LEU A 29 -6.78 14.89 5.09
CA LEU A 29 -6.87 15.08 3.64
C LEU A 29 -8.23 15.63 3.16
N GLU A 30 -9.30 15.33 3.89
CA GLU A 30 -10.64 15.86 3.63
C GLU A 30 -10.90 17.24 4.25
N SER A 31 -9.94 17.77 5.02
CA SER A 31 -10.04 19.09 5.65
C SER A 31 -9.91 20.24 4.63
N ASP A 32 -10.36 21.43 5.02
CA ASP A 32 -10.29 22.66 4.19
C ASP A 32 -8.85 23.06 3.84
N VAL A 33 -7.89 22.67 4.69
CA VAL A 33 -6.46 22.92 4.49
C VAL A 33 -5.72 21.58 4.44
N PRO A 34 -5.82 20.84 3.32
CA PRO A 34 -5.23 19.51 3.23
C PRO A 34 -3.69 19.58 3.27
N PRO A 35 -3.03 18.61 3.90
CA PRO A 35 -1.58 18.57 4.01
C PRO A 35 -0.94 18.16 2.68
N THR A 36 0.33 18.50 2.51
CA THR A 36 1.11 17.99 1.38
C THR A 36 1.75 16.66 1.75
N LEU A 37 1.49 15.63 0.95
CA LEU A 37 2.10 14.31 1.09
C LEU A 37 3.33 14.20 0.20
N LEU A 38 4.48 13.88 0.79
CA LEU A 38 5.74 13.69 0.06
C LEU A 38 6.21 12.24 0.20
N LEU A 39 6.43 11.58 -0.94
CA LEU A 39 7.04 10.27 -0.97
C LEU A 39 8.56 10.40 -1.08
N THR A 40 9.30 9.82 -0.13
CA THR A 40 10.76 9.83 -0.13
C THR A 40 11.31 8.44 0.11
N SER A 41 12.44 8.11 -0.52
CA SER A 41 13.19 6.88 -0.24
C SER A 41 14.28 7.17 0.79
N SER A 42 14.45 6.29 1.77
CA SER A 42 15.63 6.35 2.65
C SER A 42 16.89 5.91 1.88
N PRO A 43 17.95 6.74 1.83
CA PRO A 43 19.25 6.33 1.30
C PRO A 43 19.95 5.35 2.25
N GLN A 44 19.57 5.31 3.54
CA GLN A 44 20.14 4.43 4.53
C GLN A 44 19.46 3.05 4.49
N PRO A 45 20.22 1.95 4.48
CA PRO A 45 19.66 0.60 4.59
C PRO A 45 18.92 0.40 5.93
N PRO A 46 17.82 -0.37 5.95
CA PRO A 46 17.13 -0.93 4.78
C PRO A 46 16.40 0.14 3.96
N HIS A 47 16.59 0.10 2.63
CA HIS A 47 15.97 1.05 1.69
C HIS A 47 14.45 0.90 1.73
N HIS A 48 13.80 1.75 2.50
CA HIS A 48 12.36 1.81 2.60
C HIS A 48 11.83 3.12 2.03
N ALA A 49 10.64 3.04 1.44
CA ALA A 49 9.87 4.22 1.08
C ALA A 49 9.14 4.76 2.32
N HIS A 50 9.11 6.08 2.43
CA HIS A 50 8.47 6.83 3.49
C HIS A 50 7.48 7.83 2.90
N LEU A 51 6.35 8.01 3.59
CA LEU A 51 5.41 9.10 3.35
C LEU A 51 5.61 10.15 4.45
N LEU A 52 5.98 11.37 4.06
CA LEU A 52 6.07 12.51 4.96
C LEU A 52 4.80 13.35 4.80
N VAL A 53 4.14 13.64 5.92
CA VAL A 53 2.98 14.53 5.95
C VAL A 53 3.48 15.91 6.39
N SER A 54 3.48 16.85 5.46
CA SER A 54 3.90 18.23 5.73
C SER A 54 2.68 19.14 5.88
N PRO A 55 2.64 20.02 6.89
CA PRO A 55 1.60 21.04 6.99
C PRO A 55 1.58 21.90 5.72
N SER A 56 0.39 22.21 5.23
CA SER A 56 0.24 23.17 4.13
C SER A 56 0.76 24.54 4.55
N SER A 57 1.57 25.18 3.70
CA SER A 57 2.19 26.49 3.96
C SER A 57 1.19 27.62 4.20
N ALA A 58 -0.11 27.40 4.02
CA ALA A 58 -1.17 28.36 4.30
C ALA A 58 -1.53 28.46 5.80
N SER A 59 -1.06 27.55 6.66
CA SER A 59 -1.35 27.62 8.11
C SER A 59 -0.34 28.52 8.82
N THR A 60 -0.66 29.81 8.93
CA THR A 60 0.08 30.79 9.79
C THR A 60 -0.35 30.72 11.26
N SER A 61 -1.02 29.65 11.68
CA SER A 61 -1.47 29.50 13.07
C SER A 61 -0.53 28.59 13.86
N THR A 62 -0.19 29.04 15.06
CA THR A 62 0.78 28.53 16.04
C THR A 62 0.48 27.14 16.61
N SER A 63 -0.14 26.24 15.84
CA SER A 63 -0.35 24.86 16.26
C SER A 63 0.79 23.98 15.78
N THR A 64 1.48 23.37 16.74
CA THR A 64 2.46 22.29 16.66
C THR A 64 2.05 21.19 15.67
N THR A 65 2.18 21.44 14.37
CA THR A 65 1.79 20.45 13.36
C THR A 65 2.89 19.42 13.30
N THR A 66 2.67 18.31 14.03
CA THR A 66 3.61 17.21 14.14
C THR A 66 3.88 16.64 12.76
N LYS A 67 5.17 16.61 12.38
CA LYS A 67 5.63 16.07 11.10
C LYS A 67 5.49 14.55 11.15
N LYS A 68 4.31 14.03 10.81
CA LYS A 68 4.09 12.59 10.80
C LYS A 68 4.84 11.93 9.64
N THR A 69 5.56 10.86 9.96
CA THR A 69 6.28 10.04 8.98
C THR A 69 5.70 8.64 8.99
N TYR A 70 5.34 8.11 7.83
CA TYR A 70 4.86 6.74 7.69
C TYR A 70 5.84 5.91 6.87
N LEU A 71 6.08 4.66 7.29
CA LEU A 71 6.74 3.62 6.51
C LEU A 71 5.70 2.96 5.59
N LEU A 72 6.03 2.82 4.30
CA LEU A 72 5.21 2.07 3.36
C LEU A 72 5.51 0.57 3.45
N ARG A 73 4.48 -0.23 3.67
CA ARG A 73 4.56 -1.70 3.64
C ARG A 73 3.65 -2.25 2.55
N GLN A 74 4.22 -2.94 1.57
CA GLN A 74 3.43 -3.67 0.58
C GLN A 74 2.85 -4.94 1.20
N LYS A 75 1.56 -5.19 0.96
CA LYS A 75 0.82 -6.36 1.43
C LYS A 75 0.10 -7.01 0.26
N ASN A 76 0.41 -8.27 -0.01
CA ASN A 76 -0.26 -9.03 -1.05
C ASN A 76 -1.69 -9.37 -0.63
N THR A 77 -2.60 -9.36 -1.60
CA THR A 77 -3.99 -9.82 -1.44
C THR A 77 -4.19 -11.12 -2.22
N SER A 78 -4.85 -12.10 -1.62
CA SER A 78 -5.29 -13.32 -2.32
C SER A 78 -6.55 -13.09 -3.16
N ASN A 79 -7.23 -11.95 -2.95
CA ASN A 79 -8.46 -11.60 -3.64
C ASN A 79 -8.13 -10.73 -4.86
N PRO A 80 -8.71 -11.03 -6.05
CA PRO A 80 -8.53 -10.20 -7.23
C PRO A 80 -9.28 -8.87 -7.04
N LEU A 81 -8.54 -7.77 -7.04
CA LEU A 81 -9.11 -6.43 -6.99
C LEU A 81 -9.10 -5.81 -8.40
N MET A 82 -10.26 -5.34 -8.85
CA MET A 82 -10.42 -4.65 -10.14
C MET A 82 -10.72 -3.18 -9.90
N LEU A 83 -9.96 -2.30 -10.54
CA LEU A 83 -10.28 -0.88 -10.60
C LEU A 83 -11.18 -0.61 -11.79
N LEU A 84 -12.32 -0.01 -11.52
CA LEU A 84 -13.35 0.29 -12.48
C LEU A 84 -13.50 1.81 -12.59
N SER A 85 -13.62 2.31 -13.82
CA SER A 85 -13.95 3.70 -14.10
C SER A 85 -15.29 3.77 -14.81
N PRO A 86 -16.17 4.72 -14.46
CA PRO A 86 -17.34 5.03 -15.25
C PRO A 86 -16.94 5.41 -16.69
N SER A 87 -17.68 4.91 -17.66
CA SER A 87 -17.48 5.22 -19.08
C SER A 87 -18.82 5.40 -19.79
N THR A 88 -18.76 5.71 -21.08
CA THR A 88 -19.95 5.89 -21.91
C THR A 88 -19.76 5.19 -23.23
N THR A 89 -20.75 4.38 -23.63
CA THR A 89 -20.78 3.76 -24.95
C THR A 89 -21.87 4.38 -25.82
N HIS A 90 -21.64 4.37 -27.13
CA HIS A 90 -22.61 4.77 -28.13
C HIS A 90 -23.07 3.51 -28.87
N HIS A 91 -24.34 3.13 -28.70
CA HIS A 91 -24.93 2.10 -29.55
C HIS A 91 -25.07 2.69 -30.96
N SER A 92 -24.20 2.25 -31.87
CA SER A 92 -24.44 2.38 -33.30
C SER A 92 -25.28 1.18 -33.70
N SER A 93 -26.58 1.37 -33.94
CA SER A 93 -27.46 0.33 -34.45
C SER A 93 -27.09 0.01 -35.91
N SER A 94 -25.96 -0.64 -36.15
CA SER A 94 -25.56 -1.15 -37.46
C SER A 94 -26.10 -2.56 -37.67
N SER A 95 -27.42 -2.70 -37.68
CA SER A 95 -28.08 -3.83 -38.32
C SER A 95 -28.75 -3.30 -39.59
N SER A 96 -28.06 -3.49 -40.71
CA SER A 96 -28.55 -3.43 -42.09
C SER A 96 -30.08 -3.28 -42.25
N SER A 97 -30.55 -2.08 -42.57
CA SER A 97 -31.56 -1.86 -43.59
C SER A 97 -31.66 -0.37 -43.90
N SER A 98 -31.44 -0.07 -45.16
CA SER A 98 -31.71 1.18 -45.84
C SER A 98 -33.00 1.86 -45.38
N SER A 99 -32.89 2.90 -44.55
CA SER A 99 -33.75 4.08 -44.64
C SER A 99 -33.15 5.21 -43.81
N SER A 100 -33.08 6.37 -44.45
CA SER A 100 -32.61 7.64 -43.91
C SER A 100 -33.45 8.07 -42.72
N SER A 101 -32.95 7.84 -41.51
CA SER A 101 -33.36 8.62 -40.35
C SER A 101 -32.15 8.84 -39.46
N THR A 102 -31.84 10.11 -39.22
CA THR A 102 -30.79 10.62 -38.34
C THR A 102 -31.09 10.23 -36.88
N SER A 103 -30.96 8.96 -36.53
CA SER A 103 -31.16 8.49 -35.17
C SER A 103 -29.94 8.89 -34.35
N THR A 104 -30.10 9.94 -33.54
CA THR A 104 -29.13 10.40 -32.56
C THR A 104 -28.78 9.26 -31.60
N SER A 105 -27.58 8.70 -31.72
CA SER A 105 -27.06 7.68 -30.80
C SER A 105 -27.02 8.27 -29.39
N GLN A 106 -27.88 7.78 -28.49
CA GLN A 106 -27.86 8.25 -27.09
C GLN A 106 -26.69 7.62 -26.33
N PRO A 107 -25.94 8.41 -25.55
CA PRO A 107 -24.88 7.89 -24.69
C PRO A 107 -25.49 7.01 -23.59
N GLN A 108 -25.03 5.76 -23.48
CA GLN A 108 -25.43 4.85 -22.42
C GLN A 108 -24.31 4.77 -21.36
N PRO A 109 -24.64 4.80 -20.05
CA PRO A 109 -23.65 4.59 -19.00
C PRO A 109 -23.05 3.18 -19.11
N SER A 110 -21.73 3.11 -19.03
CA SER A 110 -20.96 1.87 -19.06
C SER A 110 -19.87 1.88 -17.99
N ILE A 111 -19.21 0.74 -17.81
CA ILE A 111 -18.09 0.61 -16.88
C ILE A 111 -16.90 0.03 -17.62
N THR A 112 -15.71 0.56 -17.35
CA THR A 112 -14.45 0.07 -17.93
C THR A 112 -13.50 -0.36 -16.82
N ARG A 113 -12.93 -1.56 -16.92
CA ARG A 113 -11.81 -1.97 -16.06
C ARG A 113 -10.54 -1.22 -16.49
N ILE A 114 -9.99 -0.45 -15.56
CA ILE A 114 -8.78 0.38 -15.75
C ILE A 114 -7.53 -0.21 -15.09
N GLY A 115 -7.69 -1.20 -14.22
CA GLY A 115 -6.55 -1.81 -13.53
C GLY A 115 -6.89 -3.12 -12.81
N SER A 116 -5.84 -3.85 -12.47
CA SER A 116 -5.88 -5.03 -11.60
C SER A 116 -4.87 -4.84 -10.49
N ILE A 117 -5.29 -5.08 -9.25
CA ILE A 117 -4.44 -4.89 -8.08
C ILE A 117 -4.23 -6.24 -7.39
N SER A 118 -2.97 -6.61 -7.21
CA SER A 118 -2.52 -7.83 -6.51
C SER A 118 -2.02 -7.55 -5.09
N ASP A 119 -1.79 -6.27 -4.78
CA ASP A 119 -1.13 -5.82 -3.58
C ASP A 119 -1.59 -4.41 -3.19
N THR A 120 -1.72 -4.18 -1.89
CA THR A 120 -1.99 -2.86 -1.31
C THR A 120 -0.76 -2.36 -0.57
N ILE A 121 -0.73 -1.06 -0.28
CA ILE A 121 0.33 -0.41 0.47
C ILE A 121 -0.28 0.06 1.79
N GLU A 122 0.22 -0.45 2.90
CA GLU A 122 -0.14 -0.03 4.25
C GLU A 122 0.82 1.05 4.75
N LEU A 123 0.27 2.01 5.50
CA LEU A 123 1.04 3.06 6.16
C LEU A 123 1.26 2.71 7.63
N ILE A 124 2.53 2.62 8.03
CA ILE A 124 2.94 2.35 9.43
C ILE A 124 3.54 3.62 10.01
N GLU A 125 2.90 4.23 11.00
CA GLU A 125 3.41 5.44 11.65
C GLU A 125 4.77 5.15 12.30
N LYS A 126 5.75 6.01 12.00
CA LYS A 126 7.02 6.06 12.73
C LYS A 126 6.90 7.16 13.75
N GLU A 127 7.02 6.80 15.01
CA GLU A 127 7.23 7.78 16.08
C GLU A 127 8.60 8.44 15.84
N GLU A 128 8.59 9.76 15.64
CA GLU A 128 9.82 10.54 15.57
C GLU A 128 10.33 10.64 17.00
N GLU A 129 11.40 9.92 17.34
CA GLU A 129 12.14 10.21 18.57
C GLU A 129 12.58 11.68 18.46
N LEU A 130 12.05 12.52 19.35
CA LEU A 130 12.49 13.90 19.50
C LEU A 130 13.99 13.89 19.82
N ILE A 131 14.83 14.07 18.79
CA ILE A 131 16.23 14.41 18.95
C ILE A 131 16.27 15.90 19.30
N ASP A 132 15.94 16.21 20.55
CA ASP A 132 16.31 17.48 21.14
C ASP A 132 17.81 17.42 21.42
N GLY A 133 18.58 18.06 20.54
CA GLY A 133 20.02 18.20 20.69
C GLY A 133 20.36 19.02 21.93
N GLN A 134 20.67 18.35 23.04
CA GLN A 134 21.68 18.83 23.98
C GLN A 134 22.84 17.85 24.03
N ALA A 135 23.91 18.23 23.35
CA ALA A 135 25.21 17.62 23.52
C ALA A 135 25.72 17.87 24.96
N LYS A 136 25.91 16.80 25.73
CA LYS A 136 27.05 16.69 26.65
C LYS A 136 27.59 15.26 26.67
N GLU A 137 28.73 15.11 26.00
CA GLU A 137 29.72 14.06 26.25
C GLU A 137 30.15 14.04 27.73
N LYS A 138 30.04 12.89 28.39
CA LYS A 138 31.17 12.12 28.95
C LYS A 138 30.68 10.99 29.87
N GLU A 139 30.87 9.76 29.36
CA GLU A 139 31.64 8.68 30.00
C GLU A 139 31.55 8.49 31.52
N LYS A 140 30.88 7.41 31.95
CA LYS A 140 31.43 6.34 32.81
C LYS A 140 30.36 5.27 33.13
N ASP A 141 30.54 4.08 32.56
CA ASP A 141 30.04 2.80 33.11
C ASP A 141 30.76 2.44 34.43
N PRO A 142 30.41 1.38 35.20
CA PRO A 142 29.38 0.33 35.01
C PRO A 142 28.52 0.04 36.28
N VAL A 143 27.49 -0.82 36.21
CA VAL A 143 27.23 -1.98 37.13
C VAL A 143 25.94 -2.72 36.71
N VAL A 144 26.17 -3.79 35.95
CA VAL A 144 25.62 -5.15 36.04
C VAL A 144 24.36 -5.38 36.92
N THR A 145 23.27 -5.80 36.28
CA THR A 145 22.54 -7.00 36.74
C THR A 145 22.29 -7.96 35.57
N LYS A 146 22.77 -9.18 35.74
CA LYS A 146 22.82 -10.28 34.78
C LYS A 146 21.42 -10.87 34.54
N LYS A 147 21.11 -11.22 33.29
CA LYS A 147 20.57 -12.55 32.97
C LYS A 147 20.91 -12.98 31.55
N THR A 148 21.83 -13.92 31.50
CA THR A 148 22.13 -14.88 30.44
C THR A 148 20.88 -15.52 29.83
N THR A 149 20.80 -15.67 28.51
CA THR A 149 20.75 -16.97 27.80
C THR A 149 20.45 -16.79 26.31
N THR A 150 21.41 -17.20 25.49
CA THR A 150 21.26 -18.18 24.40
C THR A 150 20.03 -18.04 23.48
N GLY A 151 20.33 -17.74 22.22
CA GLY A 151 19.51 -17.91 21.01
C GLY A 151 18.11 -18.50 21.19
N LYS A 152 17.11 -17.64 21.23
CA LYS A 152 15.75 -18.00 20.79
C LYS A 152 15.75 -18.08 19.28
N VAL A 153 16.25 -19.20 18.77
CA VAL A 153 15.97 -19.62 17.40
C VAL A 153 14.47 -19.87 17.36
N ASN A 154 13.72 -18.96 16.73
CA ASN A 154 12.27 -19.07 16.59
C ASN A 154 11.92 -20.46 16.04
N LYS A 155 10.83 -21.05 16.54
CA LYS A 155 10.30 -22.40 16.23
C LYS A 155 10.21 -22.75 14.73
N TRP A 156 10.30 -21.75 13.86
CA TRP A 156 10.46 -21.89 12.41
C TRP A 156 11.83 -22.42 11.98
N HIS A 157 12.92 -21.90 12.54
CA HIS A 157 14.28 -22.29 12.16
C HIS A 157 14.57 -23.77 12.42
N GLU A 158 14.02 -24.33 13.50
CA GLU A 158 14.20 -25.77 13.79
C GLU A 158 13.45 -26.65 12.78
N LYS A 159 12.25 -26.25 12.35
CA LYS A 159 11.45 -27.03 11.40
C LYS A 159 12.03 -27.08 9.99
N PHE A 160 12.70 -26.02 9.54
CA PHE A 160 13.30 -25.99 8.20
C PHE A 160 14.72 -26.57 8.14
N ALA A 161 15.50 -26.49 9.22
CA ALA A 161 16.83 -27.11 9.26
C ALA A 161 16.76 -28.64 9.37
N LYS A 162 15.80 -29.20 10.13
CA LYS A 162 15.66 -30.66 10.32
C LYS A 162 15.20 -31.41 9.07
N SER A 163 14.58 -30.75 8.09
CA SER A 163 14.10 -31.42 6.87
C SER A 163 15.23 -31.78 5.88
N ARG A 164 16.46 -31.29 6.08
CA ARG A 164 17.58 -31.52 5.15
C ARG A 164 18.66 -32.48 5.64
N GLY A 165 18.50 -33.09 6.83
CA GLY A 165 19.58 -33.82 7.49
C GLY A 165 19.27 -35.24 7.96
N ASN A 166 18.24 -35.93 7.44
CA ASN A 166 17.93 -37.30 7.87
C ASN A 166 17.76 -38.26 6.69
N GLY A 167 18.84 -38.44 5.94
CA GLY A 167 19.00 -39.54 5.01
C GLY A 167 20.27 -40.30 5.34
N ASN A 168 20.23 -41.18 6.35
CA ASN A 168 21.04 -42.40 6.32
C ASN A 168 20.56 -43.47 7.31
N GLY A 169 20.24 -44.64 6.76
CA GLY A 169 20.71 -45.90 7.33
C GLY A 169 19.74 -46.74 8.16
N THR A 170 19.72 -48.01 7.80
CA THR A 170 19.20 -49.20 8.51
C THR A 170 17.70 -49.43 8.32
N ASN A 171 17.21 -50.63 8.01
CA ASN A 171 17.73 -51.97 8.23
C ASN A 171 16.92 -52.97 7.37
N SER A 172 17.46 -54.13 7.00
CA SER A 172 16.77 -55.43 7.13
C SER A 172 17.69 -56.59 6.73
N LYS A 173 18.01 -57.41 7.74
CA LYS A 173 18.45 -58.80 7.62
C LYS A 173 17.35 -59.65 6.97
N GLY A 174 17.77 -60.63 6.18
CA GLY A 174 16.99 -61.73 5.64
C GLY A 174 17.89 -62.57 4.76
#